data_AF-A0A7Y4QW67-F1
#
_entry.id   AF-A0A7Y4QW67-F1
#
_cell.length_a   1.000
_cell.length_b   1.000
_cell.length_c   1.000
_cell.angle_alpha   90.00
_cell.angle_beta   90.00
_cell.angle_gamma   90.00
#
_symmetry.space_group_name_H-M   'P 1'
#
loop_
_entity.id
_entity.type
_entity.pdbx_description
1 polymer ?
#
loop_
_entity_poly.entity_id
_entity_poly.type
_entity_poly.pdbx_seq_one_letter_code
_entity_poly.pdbx_strand_id
1 'polypeptide(L)'
;MQSSFNPAGQLTIEDIILWMDGGSVTLITRDSESESFKIEFVQKVVLKKKEGLPYPGSLLLNENEIKIRSGLETKILAAIKNAIWGPKLVDSKNKLLKQVVNEYLEFVTSDNYIKIAKQVGRMN
;
A
#
# COMPACT_ATOMS: atom_id res chain seq x y z
N MET A 1 10.27 10.54 14.86
CA MET A 1 9.92 9.21 15.40
C MET A 1 9.11 8.51 14.33
N GLN A 2 9.58 7.37 13.80
CA GLN A 2 8.72 6.54 12.94
C GLN A 2 7.65 5.92 13.83
N SER A 3 6.38 6.25 13.59
CA SER A 3 5.26 5.53 14.19
C SER A 3 5.39 4.06 13.78
N SER A 4 5.62 3.18 14.75
CA SER A 4 5.71 1.75 14.50
C SER A 4 4.34 1.23 14.08
N PHE A 5 4.22 0.64 12.90
CA PHE A 5 2.97 -0.03 12.49
C PHE A 5 2.68 -1.20 13.42
N ASN A 6 1.72 -1.01 14.31
CA ASN A 6 1.23 -2.03 15.22
C ASN A 6 -0.25 -1.79 15.47
N PRO A 7 -1.12 -2.01 14.46
CA PRO A 7 -2.54 -1.74 14.61
C PRO A 7 -3.11 -2.58 15.77
N ALA A 8 -3.86 -1.92 16.65
CA ALA A 8 -4.63 -2.60 17.67
C ALA A 8 -5.74 -3.42 17.01
N GLY A 9 -5.68 -4.74 17.16
CA GLY A 9 -6.68 -5.64 16.62
C GLY A 9 -6.77 -5.62 15.09
N GLN A 10 -8.00 -5.52 14.58
CA GLN A 10 -8.28 -5.61 13.15
C GLN A 10 -8.27 -4.23 12.49
N LEU A 11 -7.58 -4.12 11.35
CA LEU A 11 -7.54 -2.91 10.55
C LEU A 11 -8.85 -2.74 9.77
N THR A 12 -9.36 -1.52 9.70
CA THR A 12 -10.48 -1.13 8.84
C THR A 12 -9.96 -0.21 7.75
N ILE A 13 -10.29 -0.48 6.49
CA ILE A 13 -10.05 0.42 5.36
C ILE A 13 -11.24 1.38 5.30
N GLU A 14 -11.02 2.64 5.62
CA GLU A 14 -12.07 3.66 5.67
C GLU A 14 -12.29 4.34 4.31
N ASP A 15 -11.21 4.49 3.53
CA ASP A 15 -11.24 5.15 2.23
C ASP A 15 -10.08 4.68 1.32
N ILE A 16 -10.23 4.91 0.01
CA ILE A 16 -9.26 4.55 -1.02
C ILE A 16 -9.12 5.72 -1.98
N ILE A 17 -7.90 6.25 -2.09
CA ILE A 17 -7.56 7.33 -3.00
C ILE A 17 -6.81 6.74 -4.19
N LEU A 18 -7.34 6.92 -5.39
CA LEU A 18 -6.68 6.58 -6.64
C LEU A 18 -6.00 7.82 -7.22
N TRP A 19 -4.70 7.73 -7.49
CA TRP A 19 -3.92 8.82 -8.05
C TRP A 19 -3.80 8.71 -9.58
N MET A 20 -3.84 9.86 -10.26
CA MET A 20 -3.64 9.96 -11.72
C MET A 20 -2.16 10.06 -12.12
N ASP A 21 -1.26 9.73 -11.21
CA ASP A 21 0.19 9.89 -11.34
C ASP A 21 0.88 8.76 -12.12
N GLY A 22 0.11 7.77 -12.59
CA GLY A 22 0.63 6.46 -13.01
C GLY A 22 -0.04 5.30 -12.29
N GLY A 23 -0.98 5.61 -11.40
CA GLY A 23 -1.94 4.67 -10.84
C GLY A 23 -1.73 4.35 -9.37
N SER A 24 -0.98 5.17 -8.62
CA SER A 24 -0.76 4.95 -7.18
C SER A 24 -2.08 4.86 -6.42
N VAL A 25 -2.07 4.11 -5.31
CA VAL A 25 -3.25 3.90 -4.49
C VAL A 25 -2.91 4.10 -3.02
N THR A 26 -3.63 5.00 -2.36
CA THR A 26 -3.52 5.21 -0.91
C THR A 26 -4.74 4.64 -0.22
N LEU A 27 -4.50 3.77 0.75
CA LEU A 27 -5.50 3.29 1.70
C LEU A 27 -5.47 4.20 2.94
N ILE A 28 -6.63 4.75 3.28
CA ILE A 28 -6.83 5.39 4.57
C ILE A 28 -7.40 4.34 5.50
N THR A 29 -6.67 4.01 6.56
CA THR A 29 -7.03 2.93 7.47
C THR A 29 -7.10 3.38 8.91
N ARG A 30 -7.83 2.63 9.71
CA ARG A 30 -7.98 2.84 11.14
C ARG A 30 -8.02 1.51 11.88
N ASP A 31 -7.43 1.44 13.06
CA ASP A 31 -7.49 0.26 13.92
C ASP A 31 -8.60 0.35 14.99
N SER A 32 -8.68 -0.61 15.92
CA SER A 32 -9.72 -0.62 16.95
C SER A 32 -9.53 0.46 18.03
N GLU A 33 -8.34 1.01 18.17
CA GLU A 33 -8.02 2.11 19.10
C GLU A 33 -8.14 3.50 18.43
N SER A 34 -8.66 3.53 17.20
CA SER A 34 -8.79 4.73 16.38
C SER A 34 -7.48 5.34 15.90
N GLU A 35 -6.36 4.62 15.98
CA GLU A 35 -5.12 5.03 15.34
C GLU A 35 -5.28 4.91 13.82
N SER A 36 -4.87 5.95 13.09
CA SER A 36 -5.03 6.02 11.64
C SER A 36 -3.69 5.85 10.93
N PHE A 37 -3.68 5.03 9.88
CA PHE A 37 -2.50 4.81 9.05
C PHE A 37 -2.81 5.13 7.58
N LYS A 38 -1.86 5.74 6.90
CA LYS A 38 -1.88 5.88 5.44
C LYS A 38 -0.95 4.82 4.86
N ILE A 39 -1.49 3.91 4.07
CA ILE A 39 -0.69 2.90 3.37
C ILE A 39 -0.80 3.18 1.89
N GLU A 40 0.34 3.45 1.25
CA GLU A 40 0.37 3.82 -0.16
C GLU A 40 1.15 2.80 -0.98
N PHE A 41 0.53 2.35 -2.06
CA PHE A 41 1.21 1.62 -3.11
C PHE A 41 1.49 2.58 -4.27
N VAL A 42 2.77 2.86 -4.50
CA VAL A 42 3.24 3.77 -5.54
C VAL A 42 3.37 2.98 -6.83
N GLN A 43 2.61 3.38 -7.86
CA GLN A 43 2.72 2.98 -9.27
C GLN A 43 3.23 1.55 -9.55
N LYS A 44 2.38 0.61 -10.01
CA LYS A 44 2.82 -0.75 -10.38
C LYS A 44 3.68 -0.83 -11.65
N VAL A 45 3.71 0.24 -12.45
CA VAL A 45 4.36 0.28 -13.76
C VAL A 45 5.61 1.15 -13.72
N VAL A 46 6.63 0.75 -14.48
CA VAL A 46 7.91 1.46 -14.55
C VAL A 46 7.72 2.78 -15.29
N LEU A 47 7.56 3.86 -14.54
CA LEU A 47 7.81 5.21 -15.02
C LEU A 47 9.24 5.61 -14.63
N LYS A 48 9.87 6.50 -15.39
CA LYS A 48 11.18 7.07 -15.01
C LYS A 48 11.05 7.66 -13.61
N LYS A 49 12.03 7.41 -12.74
CA LYS A 49 12.15 8.12 -11.46
C LYS A 49 12.09 9.62 -11.73
N LYS A 50 11.19 10.31 -11.04
CA LYS A 50 11.17 11.77 -10.99
C LYS A 50 11.83 12.22 -9.69
N GLU A 51 12.59 13.29 -9.76
CA GLU A 51 13.24 13.86 -8.59
C GLU A 51 12.18 14.34 -7.58
N GLY A 52 12.41 14.09 -6.29
CA GLY A 52 11.49 14.45 -5.21
C GLY A 52 10.23 13.57 -5.08
N LEU A 53 10.07 12.52 -5.89
CA LEU A 53 8.94 11.57 -5.77
C LEU A 53 9.40 10.18 -5.31
N PRO A 54 8.53 9.43 -4.60
CA PRO A 54 8.77 8.02 -4.29
C PRO A 54 9.03 7.20 -5.56
N TYR A 55 9.80 6.14 -5.43
CA TYR A 55 10.07 5.28 -6.57
C TYR A 55 8.83 4.49 -6.99
N PRO A 56 8.64 4.24 -8.30
CA PRO A 56 7.64 3.28 -8.74
C PRO A 56 7.82 1.91 -8.08
N GLY A 57 6.69 1.29 -7.76
CA GLY A 57 6.58 0.09 -6.97
C GLY A 57 6.78 0.29 -5.47
N SER A 58 6.99 1.50 -4.94
CA SER A 58 7.19 1.66 -3.48
C SER A 58 5.93 1.32 -2.67
N LEU A 59 6.16 0.75 -1.49
CA LEU A 59 5.15 0.65 -0.43
C LEU A 59 5.51 1.69 0.63
N LEU A 60 4.61 2.62 0.92
CA LEU A 60 4.79 3.64 1.95
C LEU A 60 3.84 3.41 3.11
N LEU A 61 4.30 3.72 4.31
CA LEU A 61 3.49 3.86 5.52
C LEU A 61 3.65 5.27 6.06
N ASN A 62 2.57 6.02 6.18
CA ASN A 62 2.59 7.40 6.64
C ASN A 62 3.70 8.19 5.92
N GLU A 63 3.72 8.08 4.58
CA GLU A 63 4.68 8.76 3.68
C GLU A 63 6.14 8.26 3.81
N ASN A 64 6.41 7.28 4.67
CA ASN A 64 7.74 6.68 4.83
C ASN A 64 7.86 5.39 4.03
N GLU A 65 8.92 5.27 3.24
CA GLU A 65 9.15 4.08 2.44
C GLU A 65 9.49 2.86 3.29
N ILE A 66 8.78 1.76 3.02
CA ILE A 66 8.99 0.48 3.67
C ILE A 66 10.05 -0.32 2.92
N LYS A 67 10.99 -0.89 3.67
CA LYS A 67 12.01 -1.77 3.12
C LYS A 67 11.37 -3.02 2.50
N ILE A 68 11.78 -3.31 1.27
CA ILE A 68 11.36 -4.47 0.49
C ILE A 68 11.72 -5.76 1.23
N ARG A 69 10.76 -6.70 1.29
CA ARG A 69 10.89 -8.01 1.97
C ARG A 69 11.26 -7.91 3.45
N SER A 70 10.88 -6.81 4.10
CA SER A 70 11.05 -6.64 5.55
C SER A 70 9.90 -7.29 6.33
N GLY A 71 10.14 -7.58 7.61
CA GLY A 71 9.07 -8.03 8.50
C GLY A 71 7.93 -7.02 8.63
N LEU A 72 8.22 -5.71 8.47
CA LEU A 72 7.23 -4.65 8.46
C LEU A 72 6.35 -4.70 7.20
N GLU A 73 6.94 -4.90 6.01
CA GLU A 73 6.19 -5.12 4.76
C GLU A 73 5.21 -6.29 4.92
N THR A 74 5.69 -7.44 5.40
CA THR A 74 4.85 -8.63 5.61
C THR A 74 3.69 -8.35 6.56
N LYS A 75 3.94 -7.64 7.67
CA LYS A 75 2.89 -7.27 8.64
C LYS A 75 1.82 -6.38 8.00
N ILE A 76 2.23 -5.36 7.24
CA ILE A 76 1.31 -4.44 6.55
C ILE A 76 0.44 -5.21 5.55
N LEU A 77 1.05 -6.03 4.69
CA LEU A 77 0.31 -6.79 3.67
C LEU A 77 -0.69 -7.77 4.31
N ALA A 78 -0.29 -8.45 5.40
CA ALA A 78 -1.18 -9.33 6.14
C ALA A 78 -2.34 -8.57 6.80
N ALA A 79 -2.09 -7.39 7.35
CA ALA A 79 -3.13 -6.56 7.95
C ALA A 79 -4.15 -6.09 6.90
N ILE A 80 -3.71 -5.63 5.73
CA ILE A 80 -4.61 -5.21 4.63
C ILE A 80 -5.44 -6.38 4.13
N LYS A 81 -4.83 -7.56 3.95
CA LYS A 81 -5.53 -8.75 3.44
C LYS A 81 -6.68 -9.18 4.36
N ASN A 82 -6.53 -8.99 5.67
CA ASN A 82 -7.53 -9.33 6.67
C ASN A 82 -8.37 -8.11 7.10
N ALA A 83 -8.23 -6.96 6.45
CA ALA A 83 -8.90 -5.75 6.86
C ALA A 83 -10.40 -5.80 6.59
N ILE A 84 -11.17 -5.15 7.46
CA ILE A 84 -12.59 -4.88 7.24
C ILE A 84 -12.72 -3.71 6.28
N TRP A 85 -13.65 -3.80 5.33
CA TRP A 85 -14.01 -2.67 4.48
C TRP A 85 -15.03 -1.81 5.22
N GLY A 86 -14.69 -0.54 5.46
CA GLY A 86 -15.54 0.38 6.17
C GLY A 86 -16.87 0.64 5.44
N PRO A 87 -17.88 1.22 6.11
CA PRO A 87 -19.24 1.34 5.58
C PRO A 87 -19.32 2.05 4.22
N LYS A 88 -18.46 3.04 3.99
CA LYS A 88 -18.35 3.79 2.72
C LYS A 88 -17.93 2.90 1.54
N LEU A 89 -17.31 1.75 1.83
CA LEU A 89 -16.71 0.83 0.87
C LEU A 89 -17.48 -0.49 0.71
N VAL A 90 -18.72 -0.57 1.21
CA VAL A 90 -19.55 -1.79 1.15
C VAL A 90 -20.35 -1.92 -0.16
N ASP A 91 -20.69 -0.82 -0.83
CA ASP A 91 -21.52 -0.81 -2.05
C ASP A 91 -20.86 -1.42 -3.30
N SER A 92 -21.67 -1.77 -4.30
CA SER A 92 -21.24 -2.45 -5.55
C SER A 92 -20.16 -1.72 -6.36
N LYS A 93 -20.06 -0.38 -6.27
CA LYS A 93 -18.96 0.42 -6.85
C LYS A 93 -17.59 0.02 -6.26
N ASN A 94 -17.57 -0.57 -5.07
CA ASN A 94 -16.35 -0.96 -4.38
C ASN A 94 -15.78 -2.30 -4.85
N LYS A 95 -16.50 -3.10 -5.65
CA LYS A 95 -15.93 -4.35 -6.18
C LYS A 95 -14.68 -4.09 -7.04
N LEU A 96 -14.72 -3.03 -7.86
CA LEU A 96 -13.57 -2.59 -8.65
C LEU A 96 -12.43 -2.09 -7.77
N LEU A 97 -12.74 -1.31 -6.72
CA LEU A 97 -11.71 -0.81 -5.80
C LEU A 97 -11.03 -1.96 -5.03
N LYS A 98 -11.81 -2.93 -4.54
CA LYS A 98 -11.28 -4.15 -3.91
C LYS A 98 -10.36 -4.92 -4.85
N GLN A 99 -10.76 -5.03 -6.13
CA GLN A 99 -9.94 -5.65 -7.15
C GLN A 99 -8.61 -4.90 -7.36
N VAL A 100 -8.65 -3.57 -7.49
CA VAL A 100 -7.44 -2.74 -7.66
C VAL A 100 -6.47 -2.92 -6.49
N VAL A 101 -6.98 -2.94 -5.26
CA VAL A 101 -6.17 -3.18 -4.05
C VAL A 101 -5.58 -4.59 -4.05
N ASN A 102 -6.37 -5.60 -4.41
CA ASN A 102 -5.87 -6.98 -4.49
C ASN A 102 -4.75 -7.12 -5.52
N GLU A 103 -4.89 -6.52 -6.70
CA GLU A 103 -3.84 -6.51 -7.70
C GLU A 103 -2.56 -5.81 -7.18
N TYR A 104 -2.68 -4.83 -6.27
CA TYR A 104 -1.53 -4.19 -5.62
C TYR A 104 -0.84 -5.13 -4.62
N LEU A 105 -1.62 -5.84 -3.81
CA LEU A 105 -1.10 -6.88 -2.91
C LEU A 105 -0.40 -7.98 -3.70
N GLU A 106 -1.02 -8.48 -4.77
CA GLU A 106 -0.43 -9.48 -5.67
C GLU A 106 0.88 -8.97 -6.28
N PHE A 107 0.89 -7.74 -6.81
CA PHE A 107 2.09 -7.13 -7.35
C PHE A 107 3.23 -7.10 -6.33
N VAL A 108 3.01 -6.58 -5.10
CA VAL A 108 4.05 -6.50 -4.07
C VAL A 108 4.55 -7.88 -3.65
N THR A 109 3.69 -8.90 -3.67
CA THR A 109 4.11 -10.28 -3.37
C THR A 109 4.82 -10.98 -4.55
N SER A 110 4.73 -10.45 -5.77
CA SER A 110 5.26 -11.08 -6.98
C SER A 110 6.76 -10.89 -7.17
N ASP A 111 7.34 -11.72 -8.05
CA ASP A 111 8.71 -11.53 -8.56
C ASP A 111 8.86 -10.27 -9.41
N ASN A 112 7.76 -9.77 -9.99
CA ASN A 112 7.81 -8.55 -10.81
C ASN A 112 8.14 -7.31 -9.96
N TYR A 113 7.67 -7.26 -8.72
CA TYR A 113 8.04 -6.21 -7.78
C TYR A 113 9.55 -6.18 -7.51
N ILE A 114 10.16 -7.34 -7.35
CA ILE A 114 11.61 -7.49 -7.18
C ILE A 114 12.36 -7.03 -8.43
N LYS A 115 11.87 -7.39 -9.62
CA LYS A 115 12.47 -6.95 -10.89
C LYS A 115 12.42 -5.43 -11.03
N ILE A 116 11.27 -4.81 -10.77
CA ILE A 116 11.11 -3.35 -10.83
C ILE A 116 12.01 -2.68 -9.79
N ALA A 117 12.03 -3.18 -8.55
CA ALA A 117 12.87 -2.63 -7.50
C ALA A 117 14.37 -2.63 -7.88
N LYS A 118 14.86 -3.69 -8.52
CA LYS A 118 16.23 -3.74 -9.05
C LYS A 118 16.44 -2.73 -10.18
N GLN A 119 15.52 -2.67 -11.14
CA GLN A 119 15.60 -1.74 -12.28
C GLN A 119 15.66 -0.27 -11.87
N VAL A 120 14.94 0.10 -10.81
CA VAL A 120 14.90 1.47 -10.30
C VAL A 120 15.89 1.74 -9.16
N GLY A 121 16.79 0.78 -8.86
CA GLY A 121 17.89 0.96 -7.91
C GLY A 121 17.50 0.91 -6.43
N ARG A 122 16.35 0.34 -6.08
CA ARG A 122 15.88 0.15 -4.70
C ARG A 122 16.40 -1.15 -4.06
N MET A 123 16.95 -2.03 -4.87
CA MET A 123 17.48 -3.32 -4.42
C MET A 123 18.69 -3.69 -5.29
N ASN A 124 19.76 -4.17 -4.66
CA ASN A 124 20.98 -4.63 -5.32
C ASN A 124 20.94 -6.15 -5.50
#